data_AF-A0A3Q2PEI1-F1
#
_entry.id   AF-A0A3Q2PEI1-F1
#
_cell.length_a   1.000
_cell.length_b   1.000
_cell.length_c   1.000
_cell.angle_alpha   90.00
_cell.angle_beta   90.00
_cell.angle_gamma   90.00
#
_symmetry.space_group_name_H-M   'P 1'
#
loop_
_entity.id
_entity.type
_entity.pdbx_description
1 polymer ?
#
loop_
_entity_poly.entity_id
_entity_poly.type
_entity_poly.pdbx_seq_one_letter_code
_entity_poly.pdbx_strand_id
1 'polypeptide(L)'
;MEQAQNQRDKAPYQDLKVRLTSKRRAAELLKSGSELLRSALDGQPELPEETRRDFLQQLLANFQAAVRLNVLVDGQPWDEAPDLQDEEILDLESLLDDAILETSSRRHSYPKHIRPHVVNALKAQRKVLGLYETSVQPERLQRDPDQEKIMTDLSAAAPGMAQQTVQVLKAIDAVQKQAQGLCEVLHMKPSSASLQIHREVLGSTCRPEAPPPAGGAARSGRPIRRAAEEAAAMGGYVPETKKPRRRAGEDVAERRFLL
;
A
#
# COMPACT_ATOMS: atom_id res chain seq x y z
N MET A 1 -77.63 -25.54 14.38
CA MET A 1 -76.80 -24.66 15.24
C MET A 1 -76.48 -25.43 16.51
N GLU A 2 -75.56 -26.40 16.42
CA GLU A 2 -75.26 -27.30 17.55
C GLU A 2 -73.81 -27.80 17.48
N GLN A 3 -72.89 -26.89 17.14
CA GLN A 3 -71.45 -27.18 17.02
C GLN A 3 -70.56 -26.08 17.63
N ALA A 4 -71.05 -25.33 18.62
CA ALA A 4 -70.32 -24.17 19.14
C ALA A 4 -70.18 -24.14 20.68
N GLN A 5 -70.33 -25.26 21.38
CA GLN A 5 -70.29 -25.28 22.86
C GLN A 5 -69.53 -26.46 23.49
N ASN A 6 -68.52 -27.01 22.80
CA ASN A 6 -67.61 -27.98 23.42
C ASN A 6 -66.12 -27.58 23.30
N GLN A 7 -65.86 -26.27 23.38
CA GLN A 7 -64.52 -25.68 23.50
C GLN A 7 -64.48 -24.66 24.65
N ARG A 8 -65.07 -25.01 25.79
CA ARG A 8 -64.84 -24.28 27.04
C ARG A 8 -63.86 -25.08 27.90
N ASP A 9 -62.69 -24.49 28.08
CA ASP A 9 -61.82 -24.64 29.24
C ASP A 9 -61.07 -25.97 29.40
N LYS A 10 -60.09 -26.23 28.52
CA LYS A 10 -58.89 -27.00 28.94
C LYS A 10 -57.87 -26.02 29.53
N ALA A 11 -58.06 -25.67 30.80
CA ALA A 11 -56.96 -25.12 31.60
C ALA A 11 -55.78 -26.11 31.52
N PRO A 12 -54.52 -25.64 31.38
CA PRO A 12 -53.39 -26.57 31.38
C PRO A 12 -53.42 -27.29 32.73
N TYR A 13 -53.42 -28.62 32.70
CA TYR A 13 -53.25 -29.43 33.91
C TYR A 13 -52.06 -28.87 34.67
N GLN A 14 -52.31 -28.17 35.78
CA GLN A 14 -51.24 -27.78 36.68
C GLN A 14 -50.68 -29.09 37.20
N ASP A 15 -49.39 -29.35 37.01
CA ASP A 15 -48.73 -30.48 37.64
C ASP A 15 -48.92 -30.36 39.15
N LEU A 16 -49.89 -31.10 39.70
CA LEU A 16 -50.23 -31.14 41.13
C LEU A 16 -49.13 -31.79 41.98
N LYS A 17 -47.95 -32.02 41.40
CA LYS A 17 -46.81 -32.65 42.05
C LYS A 17 -46.10 -31.66 42.96
N VAL A 18 -45.69 -32.14 44.12
CA VAL A 18 -44.97 -31.35 45.11
C VAL A 18 -43.55 -31.08 44.60
N ARG A 19 -43.17 -29.81 44.53
CA ARG A 19 -41.83 -29.39 44.12
C ARG A 19 -40.90 -29.32 45.30
N LEU A 20 -39.77 -30.01 45.22
CA LEU A 20 -38.71 -30.04 46.20
C LEU A 20 -37.40 -29.58 45.56
N THR A 21 -36.53 -29.00 46.37
CA THR A 21 -35.20 -28.51 45.96
C THR A 21 -34.06 -29.42 46.41
N SER A 22 -34.36 -30.48 47.18
CA SER A 22 -33.37 -31.40 47.71
C SER A 22 -33.92 -32.81 47.79
N LYS A 23 -33.38 -33.71 46.96
CA LYS A 23 -33.69 -35.14 46.98
C LYS A 23 -33.33 -35.79 48.32
N ARG A 24 -32.19 -35.41 48.91
CA ARG A 24 -31.69 -35.92 50.20
C ARG A 24 -32.68 -35.68 51.34
N ARG A 25 -33.14 -34.44 51.53
CA ARG A 25 -34.13 -34.11 52.58
C ARG A 25 -35.46 -34.83 52.36
N ALA A 26 -35.88 -34.94 51.11
CA ALA A 26 -37.10 -35.67 50.76
C ALA A 26 -36.98 -37.18 51.08
N ALA A 27 -35.80 -37.77 50.85
CA ALA A 27 -35.52 -39.17 51.17
C ALA A 27 -35.48 -39.41 52.68
N GLU A 28 -34.95 -38.47 53.47
CA GLU A 28 -34.97 -38.53 54.94
C GLU A 28 -36.40 -38.48 55.49
N LEU A 29 -37.25 -37.59 54.96
CA LEU A 29 -38.68 -37.52 55.33
C LEU A 29 -39.45 -38.77 54.91
N LEU A 30 -39.13 -39.34 53.75
CA LEU A 30 -39.74 -40.59 53.30
C LEU A 30 -39.35 -41.76 54.23
N LYS A 31 -38.10 -41.77 54.71
CA LYS A 31 -37.60 -42.76 55.65
C LYS A 31 -38.30 -42.65 57.01
N SER A 32 -38.40 -41.45 57.58
CA SER A 32 -39.08 -41.24 58.86
C SER A 32 -40.58 -41.55 58.78
N GLY A 33 -41.25 -41.20 57.68
CA GLY A 33 -42.64 -41.59 57.43
C GLY A 33 -42.83 -43.10 57.31
N SER A 34 -41.88 -43.80 56.70
CA SER A 34 -41.87 -45.27 56.62
C SER A 34 -41.69 -45.91 58.00
N GLU A 35 -40.83 -45.35 58.85
CA GLU A 35 -40.63 -45.80 60.24
C GLU A 35 -41.88 -45.57 61.10
N LEU A 36 -42.55 -44.43 60.93
CA LEU A 36 -43.83 -44.16 61.60
C LEU A 36 -44.91 -45.17 61.20
N LEU A 37 -45.05 -45.46 59.91
CA LEU A 37 -46.01 -46.47 59.42
C LEU A 37 -45.74 -47.87 59.99
N ARG A 38 -44.46 -48.26 60.13
CA ARG A 38 -44.08 -49.51 60.80
C ARG A 38 -44.53 -49.51 62.26
N SER A 39 -44.20 -48.46 63.02
CA SER A 39 -44.56 -48.34 64.43
C SER A 39 -46.08 -48.32 64.68
N ALA A 40 -46.86 -47.70 63.79
CA ALA A 40 -48.32 -47.61 63.92
C ALA A 40 -49.01 -48.96 63.69
N LEU A 41 -48.53 -49.74 62.73
CA LEU A 41 -49.03 -51.10 62.46
C LEU A 41 -48.53 -52.10 63.49
N ASP A 42 -47.39 -51.79 64.14
CA ASP A 42 -46.88 -52.66 65.18
C ASP A 42 -47.78 -52.72 66.43
N GLY A 43 -48.51 -51.63 66.69
CA GLY A 43 -49.50 -51.51 67.77
C GLY A 43 -50.87 -52.13 67.48
N GLN A 44 -51.08 -52.83 66.35
CA GLN A 44 -52.35 -53.49 66.02
C GLN A 44 -52.31 -55.01 66.32
N PRO A 45 -52.97 -55.49 67.40
CA PRO A 45 -52.91 -56.90 67.83
C PRO A 45 -53.92 -57.83 67.12
N GLU A 46 -54.78 -57.32 66.24
CA GLU A 46 -55.90 -58.07 65.66
C GLU A 46 -55.54 -58.91 64.42
N LEU A 47 -54.31 -58.79 63.90
CA LEU A 47 -53.88 -59.48 62.67
C LEU A 47 -52.88 -60.62 62.95
N PRO A 48 -53.00 -61.77 62.26
CA PRO A 48 -52.00 -62.83 62.31
C PRO A 48 -50.64 -62.36 61.78
N GLU A 49 -49.55 -62.77 62.43
CA GLU A 49 -48.20 -62.24 62.18
C GLU A 49 -47.70 -62.43 60.74
N GLU A 50 -48.04 -63.54 60.09
CA GLU A 50 -47.58 -63.84 58.74
C GLU A 50 -48.22 -62.90 57.70
N THR A 51 -49.55 -62.76 57.74
CA THR A 51 -50.29 -61.82 56.87
C THR A 51 -49.92 -60.36 57.13
N ARG A 52 -49.56 -60.03 58.38
CA ARG A 52 -49.14 -58.68 58.77
C ARG A 52 -47.81 -58.28 58.14
N ARG A 53 -46.84 -59.19 58.01
CA ARG A 53 -45.54 -58.92 57.39
C ARG A 53 -45.67 -58.65 55.89
N ASP A 54 -46.43 -59.48 55.18
CA ASP A 54 -46.67 -59.30 53.74
C ASP A 54 -47.43 -58.01 53.45
N PHE A 55 -48.46 -57.72 54.25
CA PHE A 55 -49.22 -56.47 54.15
C PHE A 55 -48.34 -55.24 54.45
N LEU A 56 -47.49 -55.30 55.47
CA LEU A 56 -46.53 -54.24 55.81
C LEU A 56 -45.60 -53.94 54.65
N GLN A 57 -45.03 -54.98 54.03
CA GLN A 57 -44.11 -54.82 52.91
C GLN A 57 -44.80 -54.18 51.71
N GLN A 58 -46.01 -54.64 51.37
CA GLN A 58 -46.80 -54.08 50.28
C GLN A 58 -47.21 -52.63 50.55
N LEU A 59 -47.66 -52.31 51.76
CA LEU A 59 -48.07 -50.96 52.13
C LEU A 59 -46.88 -49.98 52.10
N LEU A 60 -45.71 -50.39 52.60
CA LEU A 60 -44.50 -49.58 52.55
C LEU A 60 -44.03 -49.34 51.11
N ALA A 61 -44.05 -50.38 50.26
CA ALA A 61 -43.70 -50.25 48.86
C ALA A 61 -44.67 -49.32 48.12
N ASN A 62 -45.98 -49.47 48.35
CA ASN A 62 -47.01 -48.63 47.76
C ASN A 62 -46.91 -47.19 48.24
N PHE A 63 -46.66 -46.96 49.53
CA PHE A 63 -46.44 -45.63 50.09
C PHE A 63 -45.23 -44.94 49.45
N GLN A 64 -44.08 -45.63 49.38
CA GLN A 64 -42.87 -45.07 48.78
C GLN A 64 -43.05 -44.77 47.30
N ALA A 65 -43.68 -45.68 46.55
CA ALA A 65 -43.98 -45.46 45.13
C ALA A 65 -44.94 -44.27 44.93
N ALA A 66 -46.00 -44.18 45.74
CA ALA A 66 -46.96 -43.08 45.67
C ALA A 66 -46.29 -41.73 45.96
N VAL A 67 -45.41 -41.65 46.96
CA VAL A 67 -44.68 -40.40 47.26
C VAL A 67 -43.72 -40.04 46.12
N ARG A 68 -42.94 -41.00 45.61
CA ARG A 68 -41.99 -40.75 44.50
C ARG A 68 -42.68 -40.27 43.22
N LEU A 69 -43.86 -40.80 42.91
CA LEU A 69 -44.63 -40.41 41.71
C LEU A 69 -45.24 -39.00 41.81
N ASN A 70 -45.52 -38.54 43.03
CA ASN A 70 -46.15 -37.24 43.31
C ASN A 70 -45.16 -36.12 43.65
N VAL A 71 -43.85 -36.40 43.62
CA VAL A 71 -42.80 -35.45 43.95
C VAL A 71 -41.95 -35.14 42.71
N LEU A 72 -41.60 -33.87 42.54
CA LEU A 72 -40.61 -33.39 41.58
C LEU A 72 -39.44 -32.76 42.34
N VAL A 73 -38.21 -33.16 42.00
CA VAL A 73 -36.99 -32.53 42.54
C VAL A 73 -36.37 -31.69 41.44
N ASP A 74 -36.26 -30.37 41.65
CA ASP A 74 -35.76 -29.40 40.67
C ASP A 74 -36.44 -29.48 39.29
N GLY A 75 -37.74 -29.84 39.30
CA GLY A 75 -38.55 -29.99 38.09
C GLY A 75 -38.39 -31.34 37.38
N GLN A 76 -37.54 -32.23 37.89
CA GLN A 76 -37.34 -33.58 37.38
C GLN A 76 -38.09 -34.62 38.22
N PRO A 77 -38.53 -35.75 37.63
CA PRO A 77 -39.07 -36.87 38.40
C PRO A 77 -38.00 -37.48 39.32
N TRP A 78 -38.46 -38.16 40.37
CA TRP A 78 -37.60 -38.71 41.42
C TRP A 78 -36.42 -39.57 40.92
N ASP A 79 -36.64 -40.34 39.84
CA ASP A 79 -35.64 -41.27 39.30
C ASP A 79 -34.57 -40.56 38.44
N GLU A 80 -34.90 -39.40 37.86
CA GLU A 80 -34.00 -38.63 36.98
C GLU A 80 -33.25 -37.53 37.75
N ALA A 81 -33.74 -37.17 38.94
CA ALA A 81 -33.10 -36.16 39.76
C ALA A 81 -31.75 -36.66 40.32
N PRO A 82 -30.67 -35.87 40.24
CA PRO A 82 -29.35 -36.29 40.66
C PRO A 82 -29.29 -36.54 42.16
N ASP A 83 -28.74 -37.69 42.54
CA ASP A 83 -28.28 -37.95 43.89
C ASP A 83 -26.88 -37.35 44.00
N LEU A 84 -26.79 -36.06 44.32
CA LEU A 84 -25.50 -35.43 44.62
C LEU A 84 -24.88 -36.17 45.83
N GLN A 85 -24.03 -37.15 45.53
CA GLN A 85 -23.29 -37.93 46.49
C GLN A 85 -21.98 -37.20 46.79
N ASP A 86 -21.52 -37.31 48.03
CA ASP A 86 -20.32 -36.63 48.51
C ASP A 86 -19.05 -37.08 47.76
N GLU A 87 -19.07 -38.24 47.09
CA GLU A 87 -17.96 -38.79 46.29
C GLU A 87 -17.66 -37.98 45.01
N GLU A 88 -18.68 -37.46 44.31
CA GLU A 88 -18.48 -36.64 43.09
C GLU A 88 -17.79 -35.29 43.40
N ILE A 89 -17.92 -34.82 44.65
CA ILE A 89 -17.30 -33.58 45.13
C ILE A 89 -15.81 -33.80 45.40
N LEU A 90 -15.44 -34.94 45.98
CA LEU A 90 -14.05 -35.29 46.29
C LEU A 90 -13.19 -35.45 45.02
N ASP A 91 -13.75 -36.04 43.97
CA ASP A 91 -13.08 -36.16 42.67
C ASP A 91 -12.83 -34.78 42.04
N LEU A 92 -13.77 -33.85 42.17
CA LEU A 92 -13.64 -32.50 41.61
C LEU A 92 -12.58 -31.67 42.33
N GLU A 93 -12.48 -31.77 43.66
CA GLU A 93 -11.48 -31.08 44.46
C GLU A 93 -10.06 -31.53 44.08
N SER A 94 -9.85 -32.85 43.90
CA SER A 94 -8.55 -33.38 43.47
C SER A 94 -8.14 -32.88 42.08
N LEU A 95 -9.09 -32.87 41.13
CA LEU A 95 -8.85 -32.38 39.78
C LEU A 95 -8.57 -30.88 39.76
N LEU A 96 -9.22 -30.12 40.65
CA LEU A 96 -8.96 -28.70 40.82
C LEU A 96 -7.55 -28.45 41.35
N ASP A 97 -7.11 -29.20 42.36
CA ASP A 97 -5.76 -29.09 42.91
C ASP A 97 -4.68 -29.41 41.87
N ASP A 98 -4.87 -30.48 41.09
CA ASP A 98 -3.99 -30.84 39.98
C ASP A 98 -3.90 -29.72 38.94
N ALA A 99 -5.04 -29.11 38.57
CA ALA A 99 -5.07 -27.99 37.65
C ALA A 99 -4.37 -26.73 38.23
N ILE A 100 -4.54 -26.46 39.52
CA ILE A 100 -3.86 -25.34 40.20
C ILE A 100 -2.35 -25.56 40.21
N LEU A 101 -1.88 -26.77 40.51
CA LEU A 101 -0.46 -27.12 40.51
C LEU A 101 0.13 -27.05 39.11
N GLU A 102 -0.55 -27.60 38.11
CA GLU A 102 -0.11 -27.56 36.73
C GLU A 102 0.00 -26.11 36.24
N THR A 103 -1.03 -25.30 36.44
CA THR A 103 -1.04 -23.90 35.98
C THR A 103 0.03 -23.08 36.69
N SER A 104 0.24 -23.28 37.98
CA SER A 104 1.29 -22.61 38.76
C SER A 104 2.69 -23.00 38.27
N SER A 105 2.91 -24.29 38.03
CA SER A 105 4.16 -24.81 37.48
C SER A 105 4.44 -24.26 36.08
N ARG A 106 3.43 -24.26 35.19
CA ARG A 106 3.54 -23.67 33.84
C ARG A 106 3.90 -22.19 33.90
N ARG A 107 3.21 -21.40 34.73
CA ARG A 107 3.49 -19.96 34.92
C ARG A 107 4.91 -19.70 35.40
N HIS A 108 5.45 -20.57 36.24
CA HIS A 108 6.80 -20.43 36.77
C HIS A 108 7.89 -20.86 35.76
N SER A 109 7.69 -22.00 35.11
CA SER A 109 8.72 -22.68 34.32
C SER A 109 8.76 -22.22 32.86
N TYR A 110 7.60 -22.09 32.21
CA TYR A 110 7.54 -21.86 30.76
C TYR A 110 8.19 -20.55 30.31
N PRO A 111 8.01 -19.41 31.00
CA PRO A 111 8.70 -18.18 30.61
C PRO A 111 10.23 -18.32 30.63
N LYS A 112 10.77 -19.11 31.57
CA LYS A 112 12.21 -19.37 31.68
C LYS A 112 12.72 -20.24 30.53
N HIS A 113 11.90 -21.18 30.05
CA HIS A 113 12.21 -22.01 28.88
C HIS A 113 12.04 -21.25 27.55
N ILE A 114 10.99 -20.43 27.41
CA ILE A 114 10.70 -19.68 26.18
C ILE A 114 11.72 -18.56 25.94
N ARG A 115 12.11 -17.85 27.00
CA ARG A 115 13.05 -16.72 26.91
C ARG A 115 14.32 -17.01 26.11
N PRO A 116 15.12 -18.07 26.38
CA PRO A 116 16.33 -18.34 25.62
C PRO A 116 16.06 -18.62 24.14
N HIS A 117 14.96 -19.29 23.79
CA HIS A 117 14.61 -19.52 22.38
C HIS A 117 14.35 -18.21 21.63
N VAL A 118 13.55 -17.32 22.22
CA VAL A 118 13.25 -16.01 21.61
C VAL A 118 14.52 -15.14 21.52
N VAL A 119 15.33 -15.10 22.57
CA VAL A 119 16.60 -14.33 22.56
C VAL A 119 17.55 -14.87 21.49
N ASN A 120 17.67 -16.19 21.35
CA ASN A 120 18.53 -16.80 20.35
C ASN A 120 18.02 -16.55 18.92
N ALA A 121 16.70 -16.61 18.70
CA ALA A 121 16.08 -16.28 17.42
C ALA A 121 16.34 -14.82 17.03
N LEU A 122 16.12 -13.87 17.95
CA LEU A 122 16.39 -12.44 17.72
C LEU A 122 17.89 -12.18 17.43
N LYS A 123 18.79 -12.85 18.16
CA LYS A 123 20.23 -12.78 17.87
C LYS A 123 20.57 -13.32 16.49
N ALA A 124 19.95 -14.43 16.07
CA ALA A 124 20.15 -14.99 14.74
C ALA A 124 19.64 -14.04 13.64
N GLN A 125 18.45 -13.47 13.82
CA GLN A 125 17.90 -12.47 12.89
C GLN A 125 18.82 -11.25 12.77
N ARG A 126 19.34 -10.74 13.90
CA ARG A 126 20.30 -9.63 13.89
C ARG A 126 21.59 -9.98 13.15
N LYS A 127 22.10 -11.21 13.31
CA LYS A 127 23.27 -11.69 12.56
C LYS A 127 22.99 -11.70 11.04
N VAL A 128 21.81 -12.19 10.63
CA VAL A 128 21.40 -12.18 9.22
C VAL A 128 21.33 -10.75 8.68
N LEU A 129 20.75 -9.81 9.43
CA LEU A 129 20.69 -8.40 9.02
C LEU A 129 22.09 -7.79 8.83
N GLY A 130 23.04 -8.10 9.70
CA GLY A 130 24.42 -7.63 9.55
C GLY A 130 25.11 -8.12 8.27
N LEU A 131 24.69 -9.27 7.71
CA LEU A 131 25.17 -9.73 6.41
C LEU A 131 24.65 -8.85 5.27
N TYR A 132 23.42 -8.34 5.37
CA TYR A 132 22.85 -7.42 4.37
C TYR A 132 23.56 -6.06 4.37
N GLU A 133 23.83 -5.48 5.54
CA GLU A 133 24.52 -4.17 5.65
C GLU A 133 25.88 -4.15 4.94
N THR A 134 26.61 -5.27 4.96
CA THR A 134 27.93 -5.37 4.32
C THR A 134 27.84 -5.48 2.79
N SER A 135 26.72 -5.99 2.27
CA SER A 135 26.55 -6.29 0.84
C SER A 135 26.17 -5.07 -0.02
N VAL A 136 25.66 -4.01 0.59
CA VAL A 136 25.15 -2.83 -0.13
C VAL A 136 26.16 -1.69 -0.03
N GLN A 137 27.19 -1.72 -0.87
CA GLN A 137 27.98 -0.51 -1.12
C GLN A 137 27.28 0.32 -2.21
N PRO A 138 26.99 1.61 -1.97
CA PRO A 138 26.39 2.47 -2.98
C PRO A 138 27.34 2.59 -4.18
N GLU A 139 26.81 2.33 -5.37
CA GLU A 139 27.55 2.48 -6.62
C GLU A 139 28.00 3.94 -6.77
N ARG A 140 29.32 4.15 -6.81
CA ARG A 140 29.89 5.48 -7.01
C ARG A 140 29.67 5.86 -8.47
N LEU A 141 28.71 6.74 -8.72
CA LEU A 141 28.49 7.35 -10.03
C LEU A 141 29.72 8.17 -10.42
N GLN A 142 30.56 7.59 -11.27
CA GLN A 142 31.66 8.33 -11.91
C GLN A 142 31.11 9.11 -13.09
N ARG A 143 31.58 10.34 -13.26
CA ARG A 143 31.20 11.17 -14.40
C ARG A 143 31.91 10.63 -15.64
N ASP A 144 31.20 10.57 -16.76
CA ASP A 144 31.75 10.12 -18.03
C ASP A 144 32.89 11.08 -18.47
N PRO A 145 34.13 10.59 -18.64
CA PRO A 145 35.26 11.43 -19.05
C PRO A 145 35.07 12.08 -20.41
N ASP A 146 34.30 11.45 -21.32
CA ASP A 146 34.00 12.03 -22.63
C ASP A 146 33.06 13.22 -22.49
N GLN A 147 32.06 13.12 -21.60
CA GLN A 147 31.16 14.22 -21.29
C GLN A 147 31.91 15.39 -20.64
N GLU A 148 32.86 15.12 -19.74
CA GLU A 148 33.67 16.16 -19.11
C GLU A 148 34.50 16.92 -20.13
N LYS A 149 35.17 16.21 -21.05
CA LYS A 149 35.95 16.83 -22.12
C LYS A 149 35.09 17.72 -23.03
N ILE A 150 33.91 17.25 -23.42
CA ILE A 150 32.98 18.04 -24.24
C ILE A 150 32.55 19.29 -23.49
N MET A 151 32.21 19.18 -22.19
CA MET A 151 31.82 20.32 -21.38
C MET A 151 32.95 21.35 -21.24
N THR A 152 34.19 20.91 -21.03
CA THR A 152 35.33 21.81 -20.90
C THR A 152 35.60 22.55 -22.22
N ASP A 153 35.60 21.84 -23.34
CA ASP A 153 35.87 22.43 -24.66
C ASP A 153 34.79 23.46 -25.04
N LEU A 154 33.52 23.14 -24.81
CA LEU A 154 32.40 24.07 -25.04
C LEU A 154 32.51 25.31 -24.14
N SER A 155 32.84 25.11 -22.86
CA SER A 155 32.99 26.22 -21.91
C SER A 155 34.16 27.15 -22.25
N ALA A 156 35.24 26.62 -22.82
CA ALA A 156 36.38 27.41 -23.27
C ALA A 156 36.10 28.17 -24.57
N ALA A 157 35.36 27.57 -25.51
CA ALA A 157 35.07 28.17 -26.81
C ALA A 157 33.94 29.23 -26.78
N ALA A 158 32.93 29.03 -25.93
CA ALA A 158 31.73 29.87 -25.92
C ALA A 158 31.99 31.39 -25.70
N PRO A 159 32.87 31.83 -24.79
CA PRO A 159 33.13 33.25 -24.58
C PRO A 159 33.75 33.94 -25.80
N GLY A 160 34.65 33.24 -26.51
CA GLY A 160 35.30 33.77 -27.72
C GLY A 160 34.30 34.00 -28.85
N MET A 161 33.41 33.02 -29.08
CA MET A 161 32.35 33.15 -30.08
C MET A 161 31.34 34.26 -29.72
N ALA A 162 31.00 34.41 -28.44
CA ALA A 162 30.13 35.49 -27.98
C ALA A 162 30.76 36.87 -28.25
N GLN A 163 32.05 37.04 -27.96
CA GLN A 163 32.76 38.29 -28.23
C GLN A 163 32.83 38.60 -29.73
N GLN A 164 33.12 37.61 -30.57
CA GLN A 164 33.11 37.77 -32.03
C GLN A 164 31.74 38.23 -32.54
N THR A 165 30.66 37.64 -32.04
CA THR A 165 29.29 38.04 -32.41
C THR A 165 29.02 39.50 -32.04
N VAL A 166 29.42 39.92 -30.84
CA VAL A 166 29.28 41.32 -30.40
C VAL A 166 30.12 42.27 -31.28
N GLN A 167 31.32 41.87 -31.68
CA GLN A 167 32.16 42.68 -32.57
C GLN A 167 31.54 42.82 -33.97
N VAL A 168 31.02 41.73 -34.53
CA VAL A 168 30.33 41.74 -35.83
C VAL A 168 29.10 42.65 -35.78
N LEU A 169 28.28 42.56 -34.74
CA LEU A 169 27.12 43.44 -34.55
C LEU A 169 27.54 44.93 -34.55
N LYS A 170 28.58 45.29 -33.80
CA LYS A 170 29.11 46.67 -33.78
C LYS A 170 29.62 47.13 -35.15
N ALA A 171 30.28 46.24 -35.89
CA ALA A 171 30.79 46.54 -37.21
C ALA A 171 29.65 46.76 -38.22
N ILE A 172 28.60 45.96 -38.16
CA ILE A 172 27.39 46.11 -38.98
C ILE A 172 26.75 47.49 -38.73
N ASP A 173 26.58 47.88 -37.47
CA ASP A 173 26.02 49.20 -37.12
C ASP A 173 26.86 50.36 -37.68
N ALA A 174 28.19 50.22 -37.64
CA ALA A 174 29.09 51.22 -38.19
C ALA A 174 28.97 51.33 -39.72
N VAL A 175 28.93 50.19 -40.42
CA VAL A 175 28.76 50.15 -41.88
C VAL A 175 27.39 50.70 -42.28
N GLN A 176 26.34 50.40 -41.53
CA GLN A 176 25.00 50.95 -41.79
C GLN A 176 24.98 52.48 -41.68
N LYS A 177 25.63 53.05 -40.66
CA LYS A 177 25.77 54.52 -40.52
C LYS A 177 26.55 55.13 -41.68
N GLN A 178 27.64 54.50 -42.12
CA GLN A 178 28.42 54.97 -43.26
C GLN A 178 27.60 54.93 -44.56
N ALA A 179 26.89 53.83 -44.81
CA ALA A 179 26.02 53.70 -45.98
C ALA A 179 24.91 54.76 -45.98
N GLN A 180 24.30 55.03 -44.82
CA GLN A 180 23.27 56.07 -44.69
C GLN A 180 23.85 57.47 -44.95
N GLY A 181 25.02 57.81 -44.40
CA GLY A 181 25.68 59.08 -44.67
C GLY A 181 26.05 59.27 -46.15
N LEU A 182 26.52 58.21 -46.83
CA LEU A 182 26.76 58.24 -48.27
C LEU A 182 25.47 58.45 -49.06
N CYS A 183 24.39 57.75 -48.68
CA CYS A 183 23.07 57.96 -49.27
C CYS A 183 22.62 59.42 -49.08
N GLU A 184 22.76 60.00 -47.90
CA GLU A 184 22.40 61.40 -47.64
C GLU A 184 23.16 62.37 -48.56
N VAL A 185 24.49 62.19 -48.72
CA VAL A 185 25.30 63.01 -49.63
C VAL A 185 24.82 62.92 -51.08
N LEU A 186 24.47 61.71 -51.55
CA LEU A 186 23.96 61.51 -52.91
C LEU A 186 22.58 62.15 -53.13
N HIS A 187 21.77 62.33 -52.08
CA HIS A 187 20.46 62.99 -52.16
C HIS A 187 20.55 64.52 -52.00
N MET A 188 21.71 65.08 -51.65
CA MET A 188 21.89 66.54 -51.58
C MET A 188 21.98 67.15 -52.99
N LYS A 189 21.32 68.30 -53.17
CA LYS A 189 21.46 69.07 -54.43
C LYS A 189 22.83 69.78 -54.44
N PRO A 190 23.58 69.73 -55.54
CA PRO A 190 24.87 70.42 -55.63
C PRO A 190 24.67 71.93 -55.47
N SER A 191 25.56 72.58 -54.70
CA SER A 191 25.50 74.03 -54.48
C SER A 191 25.80 74.78 -55.78
N SER A 192 25.24 75.99 -55.93
CA SER A 192 25.48 76.85 -57.11
C SER A 192 26.97 77.03 -57.42
N ALA A 193 27.81 77.19 -56.38
CA ALA A 193 29.26 77.28 -56.52
C ALA A 193 29.89 76.00 -57.08
N SER A 194 29.47 74.82 -56.60
CA SER A 194 29.97 73.53 -57.11
C SER A 194 29.56 73.27 -58.57
N LEU A 195 28.35 73.67 -58.96
CA LEU A 195 27.87 73.58 -60.34
C LEU A 195 28.64 74.54 -61.27
N GLN A 196 29.00 75.73 -60.79
CA GLN A 196 29.77 76.70 -61.57
C GLN A 196 31.19 76.21 -61.83
N ILE A 197 31.86 75.68 -60.81
CA ILE A 197 33.19 75.05 -60.96
C ILE A 197 33.12 73.84 -61.91
N HIS A 198 32.08 72.99 -61.80
CA HIS A 198 31.88 71.87 -62.73
C HIS A 198 31.69 72.33 -64.17
N ARG A 199 30.98 73.44 -64.41
CA ARG A 199 30.83 74.05 -65.74
C ARG A 199 32.15 74.59 -66.27
N GLU A 200 32.96 75.23 -65.44
CA GLU A 200 34.27 75.78 -65.82
C GLU A 200 35.29 74.68 -66.14
N VAL A 201 35.27 73.55 -65.42
CA VAL A 201 36.25 72.47 -65.57
C VAL A 201 35.83 71.40 -66.59
N LEU A 202 34.54 71.03 -66.65
CA LEU A 202 34.03 69.94 -67.50
C LEU A 202 33.12 70.43 -68.64
N GLY A 203 32.64 71.66 -68.61
CA GLY A 203 31.61 72.18 -69.50
C GLY A 203 32.12 72.87 -70.76
N SER A 204 33.09 72.28 -71.49
CA SER A 204 33.53 72.83 -72.78
C SER A 204 33.30 71.83 -73.91
N THR A 205 32.16 71.93 -74.59
CA THR A 205 31.99 71.50 -76.00
C THR A 205 30.78 72.20 -76.64
N CYS A 206 31.04 73.12 -77.59
CA CYS A 206 30.30 73.27 -78.86
C CYS A 206 30.87 74.38 -79.77
N ARG A 207 31.64 74.04 -80.82
CA ARG A 207 31.42 74.39 -82.25
C ARG A 207 32.56 73.89 -83.21
N PRO A 208 32.34 73.76 -84.54
CA PRO A 208 32.51 72.49 -85.28
C PRO A 208 33.29 72.56 -86.63
N GLU A 209 33.86 71.44 -87.13
CA GLU A 209 33.94 71.01 -88.56
C GLU A 209 34.70 69.67 -88.74
N ALA A 210 34.42 68.94 -89.83
CA ALA A 210 34.59 67.48 -90.11
C ALA A 210 36.00 67.04 -90.64
N PRO A 211 36.30 65.78 -91.12
CA PRO A 211 35.62 64.46 -91.16
C PRO A 211 36.51 63.25 -90.63
N PRO A 212 36.13 61.94 -90.73
CA PRO A 212 36.56 60.88 -89.78
C PRO A 212 37.82 60.06 -90.19
N PRO A 213 38.34 59.21 -89.29
CA PRO A 213 38.22 57.77 -89.57
C PRO A 213 37.74 56.94 -88.38
N ALA A 214 37.08 55.84 -88.73
CA ALA A 214 36.59 54.79 -87.86
C ALA A 214 37.72 54.04 -87.15
N GLY A 215 37.45 53.60 -85.92
CA GLY A 215 38.32 52.67 -85.19
C GLY A 215 38.19 52.85 -83.68
N GLY A 216 37.03 52.48 -83.12
CA GLY A 216 36.83 52.48 -81.68
C GLY A 216 37.61 51.37 -80.97
N ALA A 217 38.17 51.67 -79.81
CA ALA A 217 38.26 50.72 -78.70
C ALA A 217 38.53 51.46 -77.39
N ALA A 218 37.51 51.43 -76.54
CA ALA A 218 37.48 51.76 -75.13
C ALA A 218 38.78 51.49 -74.38
N ARG A 219 39.29 52.53 -73.70
CA ARG A 219 40.19 52.34 -72.54
C ARG A 219 39.41 51.58 -71.47
N SER A 220 39.82 50.34 -71.25
CA SER A 220 39.27 49.41 -70.27
C SER A 220 39.55 49.90 -68.85
N GLY A 221 38.56 50.54 -68.21
CA GLY A 221 38.48 50.61 -66.76
C GLY A 221 37.91 49.30 -66.24
N ARG A 222 38.77 48.36 -65.81
CA ARG A 222 38.32 47.17 -65.07
C ARG A 222 38.28 47.50 -63.57
N PRO A 223 37.15 47.33 -62.87
CA PRO A 223 37.14 47.35 -61.41
C PRO A 223 37.59 46.00 -60.84
N ILE A 224 38.42 46.08 -59.81
CA ILE A 224 38.99 45.00 -59.00
C ILE A 224 37.84 44.32 -58.24
N ARG A 225 37.16 43.35 -58.85
CA ARG A 225 36.04 42.65 -58.19
C ARG A 225 36.04 41.13 -58.27
N ARG A 226 37.16 40.49 -58.64
CA ARG A 226 37.20 39.01 -58.79
C ARG A 226 38.20 38.27 -57.93
N ALA A 227 39.24 38.92 -57.41
CA ALA A 227 40.29 38.22 -56.67
C ALA A 227 39.92 37.88 -55.21
N ALA A 228 38.98 38.61 -54.60
CA ALA A 228 38.60 38.40 -53.19
C ALA A 228 37.52 37.31 -53.01
N GLU A 229 36.76 37.01 -54.06
CA GLU A 229 35.61 36.08 -54.00
C GLU A 229 36.04 34.61 -54.21
N GLU A 230 37.14 34.35 -54.93
CA GLU A 230 37.65 32.99 -55.18
C GLU A 230 38.43 32.37 -54.00
N ALA A 231 38.99 33.17 -53.09
CA ALA A 231 39.71 32.65 -51.92
C ALA A 231 38.76 32.15 -50.80
N ALA A 232 37.52 32.63 -50.76
CA ALA A 232 36.55 32.27 -49.72
C ALA A 232 35.80 30.95 -50.02
N ALA A 233 35.81 30.48 -51.27
CA ALA A 233 34.99 29.35 -51.71
C ALA A 233 35.66 27.96 -51.57
N MET A 234 36.94 27.88 -51.17
CA MET A 234 37.69 26.61 -51.19
C MET A 234 37.71 25.82 -49.88
N GLY A 235 36.94 26.23 -48.87
CA GLY A 235 36.99 25.62 -47.54
C GLY A 235 35.63 25.49 -46.87
N GLY A 236 34.78 24.58 -47.34
CA GLY A 236 33.61 24.22 -46.53
C GLY A 236 32.65 23.19 -47.13
N TYR A 237 32.64 22.02 -46.51
CA TYR A 237 31.47 21.22 -46.09
C TYR A 237 31.41 19.80 -46.67
N VAL A 238 31.64 18.82 -45.79
CA VAL A 238 31.31 17.39 -45.99
C VAL A 238 30.14 17.07 -45.05
N PRO A 239 28.96 16.65 -45.55
CA PRO A 239 27.84 16.28 -44.69
C PRO A 239 28.01 14.88 -44.10
N GLU A 240 27.81 14.77 -42.79
CA GLU A 240 27.70 13.50 -42.06
C GLU A 240 26.38 12.77 -42.40
N THR A 241 26.49 11.47 -42.68
CA THR A 241 25.35 10.58 -43.00
C THR A 241 24.51 10.25 -41.76
N LYS A 242 23.20 10.53 -41.83
CA LYS A 242 22.18 10.14 -40.84
C LYS A 242 22.19 8.63 -40.56
N LYS A 243 22.30 8.23 -39.28
CA LYS A 243 21.93 6.89 -38.78
C LYS A 243 20.39 6.73 -38.67
N PRO A 244 19.82 5.55 -38.94
CA PRO A 244 18.40 5.30 -38.78
C PRO A 244 18.01 4.96 -37.34
N ARG A 245 16.82 5.45 -36.99
CA ARG A 245 16.05 5.29 -35.76
C ARG A 245 15.51 3.85 -35.64
N ARG A 246 15.70 3.16 -34.50
CA ARG A 246 14.93 1.97 -34.05
C ARG A 246 14.50 2.23 -32.60
N ARG A 247 13.22 2.53 -32.37
CA ARG A 247 12.07 1.66 -32.01
C ARG A 247 12.11 1.12 -30.58
N ALA A 248 11.01 1.42 -29.89
CA ALA A 248 10.61 1.01 -28.56
C ALA A 248 10.13 -0.46 -28.50
N GLY A 249 10.08 -0.98 -27.27
CA GLY A 249 9.56 -2.27 -26.80
C GLY A 249 10.33 -2.61 -25.53
N GLU A 250 9.86 -2.31 -24.31
CA GLU A 250 8.79 -3.01 -23.58
C GLU A 250 8.85 -4.52 -23.77
N ASP A 251 9.39 -5.24 -22.78
CA ASP A 251 8.82 -6.51 -22.35
C ASP A 251 9.13 -6.77 -20.87
N VAL A 252 8.05 -6.96 -20.14
CA VAL A 252 7.92 -7.28 -18.72
C VAL A 252 8.21 -8.76 -18.54
N ALA A 253 9.16 -9.11 -17.66
CA ALA A 253 9.40 -10.49 -17.24
C ALA A 253 9.01 -10.67 -15.76
N GLU A 254 7.71 -10.69 -15.49
CA GLU A 254 7.16 -11.37 -14.31
C GLU A 254 7.02 -12.86 -14.63
N ARG A 255 7.91 -13.70 -14.09
CA ARG A 255 7.61 -15.12 -13.89
C ARG A 255 8.04 -15.58 -12.50
N ARG A 256 7.02 -15.69 -11.66
CA ARG A 256 6.83 -16.66 -10.59
C ARG A 256 7.70 -17.91 -10.75
N PHE A 257 8.47 -18.25 -9.72
CA PHE A 257 8.62 -19.63 -9.29
C PHE A 257 8.48 -19.69 -7.76
N LEU A 258 7.35 -20.25 -7.35
CA LEU A 258 7.17 -20.91 -6.06
C LEU A 258 7.92 -22.24 -6.13
N LEU A 259 8.84 -22.46 -5.19
CA LEU A 259 9.12 -23.73 -4.52
C LEU A 259 9.91 -23.42 -3.24
#